data_AF-A0A939ZU95-F1
#
_entry.id   AF-A0A939ZU95-F1
#
_cell.length_a   1.000
_cell.length_b   1.000
_cell.length_c   1.000
_cell.angle_alpha   90.00
_cell.angle_beta   90.00
_cell.angle_gamma   90.00
#
_symmetry.space_group_name_H-M   'P 1'
#
loop_
_entity.id
_entity.type
_entity.pdbx_description
1 polymer ?
#
loop_
_entity_poly.entity_id
_entity_poly.type
_entity_poly.pdbx_seq_one_letter_code
_entity_poly.pdbx_strand_id
1 'polypeptide(L)'
;MKNRLSKVIVIGLLAVLVLCFVACNKNNDKEKANPNNITVFSDIHILASEQYGNTATPGLQRILSSNEKAIGLTEAIFRTAIDDFIASDSPILIITGDLTDDGAKVAHQAVARELARAEAAGKRCYVINGNHDINNRATSYVGETTTDIDNVSPELFAQIYADFGFSEAIARDENSLSYVAELTDKYRLIAFDCAKYDLEPGTDRSVSGRHDPHVTSELLEWLEEQLDQCFFDNKEPFLISHFPILSHVGPLFGSASHVNMQEDTLGTLRGGNVSFSFCGHVHQQDIATYDFGNRNYYEIETGCLSYTTLPIRHFVDDGTTVKITTSKQSYVNADYVPAFYSTEERAAILADLPAYVWEYENGNFAKYMYGKLYMDNILALFGITDENMIEDAEEIVYDFYNMPLYEKDANGGRCLEGICKKYGATDFPVVDGAKTVGEMLAFFIKNNFAGDENVTPDTPQVKQLTYALYAAADRFKETKILSRLGILSEMTEDDAAKLVADLFSTGKAEIVKSGILDIIKKIPKLSGLLDTFRMNKATAEQNAITIRGILENINYFLQNVKDDRIQIAIDSFYDEEKGFGNVLDFSELDENGKAYLNFKGIIGCLFKGVGKGLLQDEGAPDNNFEFPSPKCNAHE
;
A
#
# COMPACT_ATOMS: atom_id res chain seq x y z
N MET A 1 39.63 59.06 49.36
CA MET A 1 38.28 58.47 49.26
C MET A 1 37.54 58.81 47.96
N LYS A 2 37.55 60.06 47.46
CA LYS A 2 36.85 60.45 46.21
C LYS A 2 37.23 59.64 44.95
N ASN A 3 38.48 59.20 44.80
CA ASN A 3 38.93 58.41 43.63
C ASN A 3 38.64 56.90 43.66
N ARG A 4 38.22 56.35 44.81
CA ARG A 4 37.80 54.93 44.90
C ARG A 4 36.29 54.79 44.66
N LEU A 5 35.49 55.75 45.12
CA LEU A 5 34.04 55.76 44.91
C LEU A 5 33.68 55.95 43.44
N SER A 6 34.40 56.81 42.71
CA SER A 6 34.21 57.01 41.27
C SER A 6 34.58 55.77 40.44
N LYS A 7 35.61 55.01 40.81
CA LYS A 7 35.97 53.75 40.12
C LYS A 7 34.96 52.64 40.37
N VAL A 8 34.40 52.54 41.58
CA VAL A 8 33.35 51.55 41.90
C VAL A 8 32.04 51.88 41.18
N ILE A 9 31.68 53.17 41.08
CA ILE A 9 30.48 53.61 40.33
C ILE A 9 30.65 53.36 38.83
N VAL A 10 31.82 53.63 38.25
CA VAL A 10 32.09 53.38 36.82
C VAL A 10 32.10 51.89 36.51
N ILE A 11 32.69 51.05 37.37
CA ILE A 11 32.65 49.59 37.21
C ILE A 11 31.22 49.06 37.41
N GLY A 12 30.45 49.62 38.35
CA GLY A 12 29.04 49.29 38.54
C GLY A 12 28.18 49.66 37.32
N LEU A 13 28.41 50.84 36.72
CA LEU A 13 27.73 51.28 35.50
C LEU A 13 28.13 50.44 34.28
N LEU A 14 29.40 50.05 34.16
CA LEU A 14 29.87 49.12 33.12
C LEU A 14 29.30 47.73 33.30
N ALA A 15 29.20 47.22 34.53
CA ALA A 15 28.57 45.93 34.82
C ALA A 15 27.07 45.95 34.53
N VAL A 16 26.38 47.06 34.83
CA VAL A 16 24.95 47.24 34.48
C VAL A 16 24.77 47.39 32.97
N LEU A 17 25.66 48.09 32.25
CA LEU A 17 25.63 48.18 30.79
C LEU A 17 25.91 46.83 30.12
N VAL A 18 26.86 46.04 30.64
CA VAL A 18 27.14 44.68 30.17
C VAL A 18 25.97 43.74 30.49
N LEU A 19 25.33 43.87 31.66
CA LEU A 19 24.13 43.12 32.00
C LEU A 19 22.93 43.53 31.14
N CYS A 20 22.80 44.80 30.76
CA CYS A 20 21.80 45.27 29.79
C CYS A 20 22.08 44.77 28.37
N PHE A 21 23.35 44.65 27.96
CA PHE A 21 23.71 44.02 26.67
C PHE A 21 23.47 42.50 26.68
N VAL A 22 23.73 41.81 27.80
CA VAL A 22 23.45 40.37 27.96
C VAL A 22 21.94 40.10 28.10
N ALA A 23 21.18 41.03 28.69
CA ALA A 23 19.72 40.96 28.78
C ALA A 23 19.00 41.36 27.48
N CYS A 24 19.58 42.27 26.68
CA CYS A 24 19.04 42.66 25.37
C CYS A 24 19.50 41.76 24.21
N ASN A 25 20.46 40.85 24.41
CA ASN A 25 20.82 39.80 23.44
C ASN A 25 20.06 38.48 23.63
N LYS A 26 19.02 38.47 24.48
CA LYS A 26 17.94 37.48 24.39
C LYS A 26 16.75 38.10 23.66
N ASN A 27 17.00 38.66 22.48
CA ASN A 27 16.02 38.43 21.43
C ASN A 27 16.07 36.93 21.20
N ASN A 28 15.02 36.23 21.64
CA ASN A 28 14.62 35.00 20.99
C ASN A 28 14.30 35.42 19.54
N ASP A 29 15.33 35.55 18.71
CA ASP A 29 15.17 35.31 17.29
C ASP A 29 14.76 33.84 17.25
N LYS A 30 13.45 33.58 17.40
CA LYS A 30 12.86 32.37 16.85
C LYS A 30 13.32 32.42 15.40
N GLU A 31 14.24 31.53 15.06
CA GLU A 31 14.67 31.31 13.69
C GLU A 31 13.40 31.38 12.84
N LYS A 32 13.39 32.29 11.86
CA LYS A 32 12.16 32.60 11.12
C LYS A 32 11.66 31.27 10.56
N ALA A 33 10.47 30.83 11.00
CA ALA A 33 9.96 29.50 10.65
C ALA A 33 10.05 29.30 9.14
N ASN A 34 10.66 28.19 8.70
CA ASN A 34 10.84 27.92 7.28
C ASN A 34 9.45 27.79 6.64
N PRO A 35 9.05 28.70 5.73
CA PRO A 35 7.73 28.65 5.10
C PRO A 35 7.54 27.40 4.22
N ASN A 36 8.64 26.77 3.80
CA ASN A 36 8.65 25.53 3.01
C ASN A 36 8.89 24.29 3.88
N ASN A 37 8.48 24.33 5.16
CA ASN A 37 8.33 23.15 6.02
C ASN A 37 6.86 22.71 5.97
N ILE A 38 6.61 21.51 5.45
CA ILE A 38 5.26 21.02 5.14
C ILE A 38 5.11 19.62 5.71
N THR A 39 4.06 19.42 6.49
CA THR A 39 3.66 18.11 6.99
C THR A 39 2.64 17.51 6.02
N VAL A 40 2.78 16.22 5.72
CA VAL A 40 1.89 15.48 4.82
C VAL A 40 1.35 14.26 5.55
N PHE A 41 0.03 14.14 5.57
CA PHE A 41 -0.69 12.93 5.96
C PHE A 41 -1.34 12.31 4.72
N SER A 42 -1.63 11.01 4.77
CA SER A 42 -2.45 10.35 3.77
C SER A 42 -3.35 9.31 4.41
N ASP A 43 -4.45 9.01 3.73
CA ASP A 43 -5.36 7.89 4.01
C ASP A 43 -5.76 7.86 5.49
N ILE A 44 -6.21 8.99 6.03
CA ILE A 44 -6.52 9.11 7.46
C ILE A 44 -7.76 8.29 7.85
N HIS A 45 -8.64 7.96 6.88
CA HIS A 45 -9.78 7.04 7.01
C HIS A 45 -10.57 7.19 8.31
N ILE A 46 -11.03 8.41 8.58
CA ILE A 46 -11.76 8.68 9.81
C ILE A 46 -13.06 7.89 9.84
N LEU A 47 -13.16 7.00 10.82
CA LEU A 47 -14.42 6.49 11.37
C LEU A 47 -14.73 7.37 12.59
N ALA A 48 -15.71 8.25 12.46
CA ALA A 48 -16.05 9.19 13.53
C ALA A 48 -16.73 8.48 14.70
N SER A 49 -16.51 9.00 15.90
CA SER A 49 -17.16 8.59 17.15
C SER A 49 -18.68 8.66 17.12
N GLU A 50 -19.23 9.47 16.23
CA GLU A 50 -20.67 9.55 15.96
C GLU A 50 -21.20 8.33 15.16
N GLN A 51 -20.32 7.58 14.49
CA GLN A 51 -20.67 6.36 13.75
C GLN A 51 -20.69 5.11 14.62
N TYR A 52 -20.15 5.13 15.84
CA TYR A 52 -20.11 3.95 16.71
C TYR A 52 -20.59 4.24 18.13
N GLY A 53 -21.32 3.27 18.70
CA GLY A 53 -21.81 3.33 20.06
C GLY A 53 -20.90 2.57 21.03
N ASN A 54 -21.43 1.49 21.61
CA ASN A 54 -20.64 0.55 22.41
C ASN A 54 -20.16 -0.63 21.56
N THR A 55 -19.15 -1.37 22.04
CA THR A 55 -18.58 -2.56 21.38
C THR A 55 -19.54 -3.73 21.27
N ALA A 56 -20.78 -3.67 21.80
CA ALA A 56 -21.72 -4.77 21.72
C ALA A 56 -22.41 -4.87 20.36
N THR A 57 -22.30 -3.86 19.48
CA THR A 57 -22.84 -3.93 18.12
C THR A 57 -22.09 -4.98 17.30
N PRO A 58 -22.74 -6.05 16.80
CA PRO A 58 -22.07 -7.07 15.99
C PRO A 58 -21.42 -6.51 14.72
N GLY A 59 -22.01 -5.44 14.15
CA GLY A 59 -21.44 -4.72 13.02
C GLY A 59 -20.11 -4.03 13.34
N LEU A 60 -20.02 -3.38 14.50
CA LEU A 60 -18.78 -2.72 14.95
C LEU A 60 -17.68 -3.75 15.22
N GLN A 61 -18.02 -4.86 15.88
CA GLN A 61 -17.07 -5.96 16.09
C GLN A 61 -16.57 -6.55 14.78
N ARG A 62 -17.44 -6.65 13.77
CA ARG A 62 -17.06 -7.13 12.45
C ARG A 62 -16.01 -6.23 11.82
N ILE A 63 -16.26 -4.92 11.71
CA ILE A 63 -15.29 -4.02 11.07
C ILE A 63 -13.98 -3.93 11.88
N LEU A 64 -14.03 -3.91 13.23
CA LEU A 64 -12.84 -3.95 14.08
C LEU A 64 -12.01 -5.26 13.97
N SER A 65 -12.58 -6.33 13.43
CA SER A 65 -11.91 -7.63 13.30
C SER A 65 -11.62 -8.06 11.86
N SER A 66 -11.97 -7.21 10.89
CA SER A 66 -11.79 -7.46 9.46
C SER A 66 -11.16 -6.30 8.70
N ASN A 67 -11.03 -5.12 9.30
CA ASN A 67 -10.36 -3.96 8.71
C ASN A 67 -8.87 -4.02 9.09
N GLU A 68 -8.03 -3.85 8.09
CA GLU A 68 -6.58 -3.82 8.20
C GLU A 68 -6.13 -2.58 8.99
N LYS A 69 -6.79 -1.44 8.81
CA LYS A 69 -6.51 -0.20 9.54
C LYS A 69 -6.95 -0.37 10.99
N ALA A 70 -6.26 0.28 11.92
CA ALA A 70 -6.70 0.42 13.31
C ALA A 70 -7.95 1.32 13.38
N ILE A 71 -9.06 0.89 12.76
CA ILE A 71 -10.22 1.69 12.37
C ILE A 71 -10.93 2.30 13.57
N GLY A 72 -10.91 1.61 14.71
CA GLY A 72 -11.45 2.14 15.97
C GLY A 72 -10.62 3.28 16.55
N LEU A 73 -9.36 3.45 16.13
CA LEU A 73 -8.45 4.48 16.62
C LEU A 73 -8.21 5.62 15.62
N THR A 74 -8.76 5.58 14.40
CA THR A 74 -8.40 6.56 13.35
C THR A 74 -8.67 8.00 13.77
N GLU A 75 -9.83 8.28 14.36
CA GLU A 75 -10.13 9.62 14.90
C GLU A 75 -9.16 10.00 16.04
N ALA A 76 -8.83 9.09 16.94
CA ALA A 76 -7.95 9.38 18.07
C ALA A 76 -6.50 9.67 17.63
N ILE A 77 -5.99 8.86 16.69
CA ILE A 77 -4.67 8.99 16.08
C ILE A 77 -4.60 10.31 15.32
N PHE A 78 -5.57 10.60 14.44
CA PHE A 78 -5.61 11.84 13.67
C PHE A 78 -5.66 13.08 14.57
N ARG A 79 -6.51 13.09 15.61
CA ARG A 79 -6.58 14.21 16.57
C ARG A 79 -5.26 14.43 17.30
N THR A 80 -4.55 13.35 17.64
CA THR A 80 -3.21 13.42 18.25
C THR A 80 -2.18 13.96 17.25
N ALA A 81 -2.21 13.48 16.01
CA ALA A 81 -1.32 13.99 14.95
C ALA A 81 -1.56 15.48 14.64
N ILE A 82 -2.81 15.96 14.73
CA ILE A 82 -3.13 17.39 14.64
C ILE A 82 -2.60 18.17 15.85
N ASP A 83 -2.65 17.62 17.07
CA ASP A 83 -2.01 18.23 18.25
C ASP A 83 -0.50 18.42 18.02
N ASP A 84 0.16 17.37 17.54
CA ASP A 84 1.60 17.37 17.24
C ASP A 84 1.92 18.36 16.09
N PHE A 85 1.10 18.40 15.03
CA PHE A 85 1.25 19.36 13.94
C PHE A 85 1.10 20.82 14.41
N ILE A 86 0.10 21.11 15.25
CA ILE A 86 -0.11 22.45 15.83
C ILE A 86 1.11 22.86 16.66
N ALA A 87 1.69 21.94 17.42
CA ALA A 87 2.88 22.18 18.24
C ALA A 87 4.19 22.27 17.44
N SER A 88 4.23 21.72 16.23
CA SER A 88 5.43 21.71 15.37
C SER A 88 5.76 23.08 14.76
N ASP A 89 6.95 23.21 14.18
CA ASP A 89 7.37 24.38 13.41
C ASP A 89 6.87 24.35 11.94
N SER A 90 6.13 23.31 11.54
CA SER A 90 5.55 23.20 10.20
C SER A 90 4.34 24.15 10.06
N PRO A 91 4.36 25.15 9.16
CA PRO A 91 3.21 26.04 8.94
C PRO A 91 2.08 25.41 8.12
N ILE A 92 2.32 24.32 7.38
CA ILE A 92 1.38 23.79 6.39
C ILE A 92 1.16 22.30 6.61
N LEU A 93 -0.10 21.88 6.56
CA LEU A 93 -0.51 20.48 6.47
C LEU A 93 -1.17 20.22 5.12
N ILE A 94 -0.78 19.12 4.47
CA ILE A 94 -1.45 18.57 3.28
C ILE A 94 -2.00 17.18 3.60
N ILE A 95 -3.20 16.85 3.12
CA ILE A 95 -3.76 15.50 3.19
C ILE A 95 -4.13 15.00 1.78
N THR A 96 -3.50 13.92 1.34
CA THR A 96 -3.55 13.36 -0.03
C THR A 96 -4.74 12.40 -0.27
N GLY A 97 -5.90 12.70 0.29
CA GLY A 97 -7.12 11.92 0.07
C GLY A 97 -7.42 10.84 1.12
N ASP A 98 -8.53 10.14 0.88
CA ASP A 98 -9.14 9.16 1.77
C ASP A 98 -9.25 9.68 3.21
N LEU A 99 -9.93 10.83 3.30
CA LEU A 99 -10.18 11.54 4.55
C LEU A 99 -11.10 10.75 5.49
N THR A 100 -11.96 9.91 4.94
CA THR A 100 -12.96 9.14 5.68
C THR A 100 -12.89 7.66 5.32
N ASP A 101 -13.40 6.77 6.19
CA ASP A 101 -13.40 5.33 5.90
C ASP A 101 -14.39 4.98 4.78
N ASP A 102 -15.56 5.64 4.76
CA ASP A 102 -16.67 5.26 3.88
C ASP A 102 -17.52 6.44 3.39
N GLY A 103 -16.97 7.66 3.38
CA GLY A 103 -17.63 8.87 2.84
C GLY A 103 -18.71 9.43 3.75
N ALA A 104 -18.78 8.99 5.01
CA ALA A 104 -19.75 9.47 5.96
C ALA A 104 -19.64 10.98 6.18
N LYS A 105 -20.75 11.69 6.03
CA LYS A 105 -20.81 13.14 6.24
C LYS A 105 -20.34 13.55 7.63
N VAL A 106 -20.68 12.77 8.66
CA VAL A 106 -20.23 13.00 10.04
C VAL A 106 -18.71 12.86 10.20
N ALA A 107 -18.08 11.93 9.47
CA ALA A 107 -16.63 11.79 9.44
C ALA A 107 -15.96 12.96 8.75
N HIS A 108 -16.47 13.40 7.60
CA HIS A 108 -15.98 14.61 6.94
C HIS A 108 -16.05 15.85 7.86
N GLN A 109 -17.16 15.99 8.59
CA GLN A 109 -17.31 17.05 9.58
C GLN A 109 -16.33 16.91 10.75
N ALA A 110 -16.01 15.70 11.20
CA ALA A 110 -14.99 15.47 12.22
C ALA A 110 -13.59 15.89 11.73
N VAL A 111 -13.22 15.53 10.50
CA VAL A 111 -11.97 15.96 9.87
C VAL A 111 -11.91 17.49 9.81
N ALA A 112 -12.93 18.13 9.23
CA ALA A 112 -12.97 19.58 9.06
C ALA A 112 -12.88 20.34 10.39
N ARG A 113 -13.46 19.81 11.48
CA ARG A 113 -13.33 20.42 12.82
C ARG A 113 -11.89 20.47 13.32
N GLU A 114 -11.12 19.42 13.09
CA GLU A 114 -9.72 19.36 13.53
C GLU A 114 -8.80 20.20 12.62
N LEU A 115 -9.08 20.27 11.32
CA LEU A 115 -8.39 21.19 10.41
C LEU A 115 -8.65 22.66 10.81
N ALA A 116 -9.91 23.01 11.11
CA ALA A 116 -10.26 24.35 11.60
C ALA A 116 -9.54 24.70 12.92
N ARG A 117 -9.31 23.70 13.78
CA ARG A 117 -8.53 23.89 15.02
C ARG A 117 -7.06 24.19 14.72
N ALA A 118 -6.48 23.55 13.71
CA ALA A 118 -5.13 23.85 13.27
C ALA A 118 -5.02 25.26 12.65
N GLU A 119 -5.97 25.66 11.81
CA GLU A 119 -5.98 27.01 11.23
C GLU A 119 -6.21 28.11 12.26
N ALA A 120 -7.07 27.86 13.25
CA ALA A 120 -7.24 28.76 14.40
C ALA A 120 -5.93 28.94 15.20
N ALA A 121 -4.99 28.00 15.11
CA ALA A 121 -3.65 28.10 15.69
C ALA A 121 -2.62 28.77 14.75
N GLY A 122 -3.05 29.29 13.60
CA GLY A 122 -2.22 29.98 12.62
C GLY A 122 -1.51 29.07 11.61
N LYS A 123 -1.97 27.81 11.49
CA LYS A 123 -1.52 26.87 10.45
C LYS A 123 -2.36 27.06 9.17
N ARG A 124 -1.93 26.45 8.07
CA ARG A 124 -2.72 26.32 6.83
C ARG A 124 -2.92 24.87 6.49
N CYS A 125 -4.10 24.50 6.04
CA CYS A 125 -4.43 23.11 5.72
C CYS A 125 -4.96 22.99 4.29
N TYR A 126 -4.49 22.00 3.56
CA TYR A 126 -4.94 21.70 2.20
C TYR A 126 -5.31 20.22 2.10
N VAL A 127 -6.41 19.92 1.42
CA VAL A 127 -6.86 18.54 1.22
C VAL A 127 -7.22 18.28 -0.24
N ILE A 128 -7.13 17.03 -0.65
CA ILE A 128 -7.81 16.50 -1.84
C ILE A 128 -8.65 15.29 -1.42
N ASN A 129 -9.58 14.84 -2.27
CA ASN A 129 -10.39 13.65 -2.03
C ASN A 129 -9.65 12.37 -2.46
N GLY A 130 -10.06 11.22 -1.89
CA GLY A 130 -9.73 9.89 -2.41
C GLY A 130 -10.97 9.09 -2.83
N ASN A 131 -10.79 7.80 -3.10
CA ASN A 131 -11.85 6.91 -3.57
C ASN A 131 -12.83 6.43 -2.47
N HIS A 132 -12.57 6.77 -1.21
CA HIS A 132 -13.48 6.49 -0.10
C HIS A 132 -14.38 7.66 0.27
N ASP A 133 -14.10 8.87 -0.21
CA ASP A 133 -14.70 10.09 0.33
C ASP A 133 -16.07 10.44 -0.26
N ILE A 134 -16.27 10.25 -1.56
CA ILE A 134 -17.39 10.86 -2.28
C ILE A 134 -18.39 9.81 -2.76
N ASN A 135 -19.68 10.09 -2.59
CA ASN A 135 -20.80 9.27 -3.05
C ASN A 135 -20.71 7.80 -2.60
N ASN A 136 -20.06 7.54 -1.46
CA ASN A 136 -19.80 6.20 -0.96
C ASN A 136 -20.96 5.69 -0.06
N ARG A 137 -20.94 4.41 0.31
CA ARG A 137 -21.93 3.81 1.21
C ARG A 137 -21.51 3.95 2.66
N ALA A 138 -21.85 5.09 3.24
CA ALA A 138 -21.58 5.40 4.64
C ALA A 138 -22.43 4.55 5.60
N THR A 139 -21.80 4.05 6.65
CA THR A 139 -22.40 3.12 7.62
C THR A 139 -22.32 3.66 9.04
N SER A 140 -23.42 3.52 9.78
CA SER A 140 -23.46 3.65 11.23
C SER A 140 -23.50 2.27 11.89
N TYR A 141 -22.78 2.16 12.99
CA TYR A 141 -22.66 1.01 13.87
C TYR A 141 -23.30 1.26 15.25
N VAL A 142 -24.21 2.23 15.34
CA VAL A 142 -24.95 2.53 16.56
C VAL A 142 -26.17 1.61 16.69
N GLY A 143 -26.31 0.92 17.83
CA GLY A 143 -27.45 0.05 18.11
C GLY A 143 -27.17 -1.43 17.82
N GLU A 144 -28.19 -2.23 17.54
CA GLU A 144 -28.02 -3.69 17.35
C GLU A 144 -27.67 -4.08 15.91
N THR A 145 -27.88 -3.19 14.94
CA THR A 145 -27.69 -3.45 13.50
C THR A 145 -26.96 -2.29 12.84
N THR A 146 -26.26 -2.56 11.74
CA THR A 146 -25.68 -1.50 10.89
C THR A 146 -26.75 -0.83 10.05
N THR A 147 -26.67 0.50 9.89
CA THR A 147 -27.60 1.27 9.05
C THR A 147 -26.83 2.21 8.12
N ASP A 148 -27.32 2.38 6.89
CA ASP A 148 -26.79 3.37 5.97
C ASP A 148 -27.08 4.78 6.53
N ILE A 149 -26.13 5.70 6.37
CA ILE A 149 -26.24 7.12 6.79
C ILE A 149 -25.83 8.05 5.64
N ASP A 150 -26.02 9.36 5.84
CA ASP A 150 -25.69 10.38 4.84
C ASP A 150 -24.21 10.31 4.42
N ASN A 151 -23.98 10.27 3.11
CA ASN A 151 -22.68 10.45 2.47
C ASN A 151 -22.50 11.91 2.00
N VAL A 152 -21.44 12.17 1.24
CA VAL A 152 -21.09 13.49 0.71
C VAL A 152 -21.02 13.48 -0.82
N SER A 153 -21.67 14.44 -1.48
CA SER A 153 -21.51 14.72 -2.91
C SER A 153 -20.27 15.58 -3.18
N PRO A 154 -19.76 15.65 -4.42
CA PRO A 154 -18.60 16.52 -4.74
C PRO A 154 -18.81 17.98 -4.30
N GLU A 155 -20.01 18.53 -4.50
CA GLU A 155 -20.32 19.91 -4.12
C GLU A 155 -20.33 20.09 -2.60
N LEU A 156 -20.85 19.10 -1.87
CA LEU A 156 -20.84 19.14 -0.41
C LEU A 156 -19.43 18.92 0.14
N PHE A 157 -18.59 18.13 -0.51
CA PHE A 157 -17.17 17.98 -0.15
C PHE A 157 -16.47 19.33 -0.25
N ALA A 158 -16.56 20.01 -1.40
CA ALA A 158 -15.99 21.34 -1.59
C ALA A 158 -16.55 22.39 -0.61
N GLN A 159 -17.79 22.23 -0.12
CA GLN A 159 -18.36 23.09 0.91
C GLN A 159 -17.83 22.79 2.31
N ILE A 160 -17.71 21.51 2.69
CA ILE A 160 -17.17 21.10 3.99
C ILE A 160 -15.70 21.52 4.10
N TYR A 161 -14.93 21.36 3.03
CA TYR A 161 -13.52 21.70 2.98
C TYR A 161 -13.25 23.07 2.34
N ALA A 162 -14.24 23.96 2.33
CA ALA A 162 -14.14 25.26 1.69
C ALA A 162 -12.90 26.06 2.15
N ASP A 163 -12.59 26.06 3.45
CA ASP A 163 -11.47 26.80 4.00
C ASP A 163 -10.12 26.08 3.80
N PHE A 164 -10.12 24.80 3.43
CA PHE A 164 -8.90 23.96 3.35
C PHE A 164 -8.46 23.74 1.89
N GLY A 165 -8.40 24.84 1.13
CA GLY A 165 -7.95 24.89 -0.27
C GLY A 165 -8.99 25.39 -1.26
N PHE A 166 -10.25 24.96 -1.17
CA PHE A 166 -11.25 25.23 -2.22
C PHE A 166 -11.67 26.71 -2.36
N SER A 167 -11.74 27.46 -1.26
CA SER A 167 -12.03 28.91 -1.29
C SER A 167 -10.77 29.75 -1.52
N GLU A 168 -9.60 29.16 -1.29
CA GLU A 168 -8.28 29.76 -1.59
C GLU A 168 -7.86 29.51 -3.05
N ALA A 169 -8.62 28.69 -3.77
CA ALA A 169 -8.29 28.25 -5.10
C ALA A 169 -8.25 29.42 -6.10
N ILE A 170 -7.13 29.52 -6.83
CA ILE A 170 -6.94 30.48 -7.92
C ILE A 170 -7.37 29.91 -9.28
N ALA A 171 -7.47 28.58 -9.38
CA ALA A 171 -8.05 27.86 -10.51
C ALA A 171 -8.71 26.57 -10.01
N ARG A 172 -9.75 26.12 -10.72
CA ARG A 172 -10.44 24.85 -10.47
C ARG A 172 -10.75 24.19 -11.81
N ASP A 173 -10.68 22.87 -11.84
CA ASP A 173 -11.23 22.12 -12.96
C ASP A 173 -12.77 22.10 -12.84
N GLU A 174 -13.46 22.06 -13.98
CA GLU A 174 -14.92 22.09 -14.02
C GLU A 174 -15.55 20.71 -13.82
N ASN A 175 -14.80 19.63 -14.08
CA ASN A 175 -15.32 18.26 -14.12
C ASN A 175 -14.79 17.37 -12.98
N SER A 176 -13.94 17.90 -12.12
CA SER A 176 -13.37 17.22 -10.96
C SER A 176 -13.27 18.15 -9.75
N LEU A 177 -12.76 17.65 -8.63
CA LEU A 177 -12.42 18.46 -7.45
C LEU A 177 -11.00 19.03 -7.51
N SER A 178 -10.33 18.95 -8.66
CA SER A 178 -9.00 19.51 -8.83
C SER A 178 -9.00 21.02 -8.64
N TYR A 179 -7.96 21.54 -7.97
CA TYR A 179 -7.80 22.97 -7.74
C TYR A 179 -6.32 23.37 -7.61
N VAL A 180 -6.07 24.67 -7.75
CA VAL A 180 -4.74 25.27 -7.60
C VAL A 180 -4.78 26.32 -6.51
N ALA A 181 -3.81 26.33 -5.60
CA ALA A 181 -3.68 27.32 -4.53
C ALA A 181 -2.24 27.82 -4.36
N GLU A 182 -2.09 29.04 -3.84
CA GLU A 182 -0.77 29.59 -3.46
C GLU A 182 -0.25 28.91 -2.18
N LEU A 183 0.73 28.02 -2.32
CA LEU A 183 1.26 27.26 -1.20
C LEU A 183 2.30 28.08 -0.41
N THR A 184 3.34 28.56 -1.09
CA THR A 184 4.36 29.45 -0.54
C THR A 184 4.81 30.47 -1.59
N ASP A 185 5.70 31.40 -1.22
CA ASP A 185 6.29 32.32 -2.20
C ASP A 185 6.98 31.58 -3.36
N LYS A 186 7.50 30.36 -3.11
CA LYS A 186 8.18 29.51 -4.10
C LYS A 186 7.25 28.50 -4.76
N TYR A 187 6.38 27.84 -4.00
CA TYR A 187 5.59 26.71 -4.45
C TYR A 187 4.13 27.08 -4.75
N ARG A 188 3.57 26.50 -5.81
CA ARG A 188 2.13 26.53 -6.10
C ARG A 188 1.56 25.12 -5.98
N LEU A 189 0.54 24.96 -5.15
CA LEU A 189 -0.14 23.67 -4.98
C LEU A 189 -1.01 23.40 -6.20
N ILE A 190 -0.90 22.20 -6.75
CA ILE A 190 -1.85 21.64 -7.71
C ILE A 190 -2.41 20.38 -7.08
N ALA A 191 -3.68 20.42 -6.69
CA ALA A 191 -4.40 19.26 -6.18
C ALA A 191 -5.14 18.59 -7.34
N PHE A 192 -4.73 17.35 -7.65
CA PHE A 192 -5.11 16.61 -8.84
C PHE A 192 -6.03 15.45 -8.46
N ASP A 193 -7.33 15.61 -8.73
CA ASP A 193 -8.37 14.65 -8.43
C ASP A 193 -8.44 13.55 -9.50
N CYS A 194 -7.87 12.39 -9.18
CA CYS A 194 -7.90 11.21 -10.04
C CYS A 194 -8.99 10.21 -9.62
N ALA A 195 -9.93 10.56 -8.75
CA ALA A 195 -10.89 9.60 -8.20
C ALA A 195 -12.17 9.50 -9.02
N LYS A 196 -12.76 8.30 -9.05
CA LYS A 196 -14.06 8.05 -9.67
C LYS A 196 -15.17 8.04 -8.63
N TYR A 197 -16.15 8.92 -8.81
CA TYR A 197 -17.31 9.03 -7.90
C TYR A 197 -18.64 9.29 -8.62
N ASP A 198 -18.73 8.95 -9.91
CA ASP A 198 -19.99 8.97 -10.66
C ASP A 198 -21.07 8.16 -9.94
N LEU A 199 -22.32 8.59 -10.02
CA LEU A 199 -23.44 7.89 -9.41
C LEU A 199 -23.96 6.76 -10.30
N GLU A 200 -24.28 5.61 -9.70
CA GLU A 200 -25.10 4.57 -10.32
C GLU A 200 -26.46 5.17 -10.72
N PRO A 201 -26.93 4.94 -11.96
CA PRO A 201 -28.16 5.53 -12.46
C PRO A 201 -29.37 5.29 -11.53
N GLY A 202 -29.96 6.38 -11.04
CA GLY A 202 -31.14 6.35 -10.16
C GLY A 202 -30.84 6.09 -8.69
N THR A 203 -29.57 6.19 -8.27
CA THR A 203 -29.14 6.07 -6.87
C THR A 203 -28.28 7.26 -6.42
N ASP A 204 -28.01 7.34 -5.12
CA ASP A 204 -27.05 8.24 -4.47
C ASP A 204 -25.71 7.55 -4.15
N ARG A 205 -25.41 6.45 -4.86
CA ARG A 205 -24.22 5.62 -4.65
C ARG A 205 -23.29 5.66 -5.85
N SER A 206 -21.99 5.60 -5.59
CA SER A 206 -20.96 5.56 -6.61
C SER A 206 -21.02 4.29 -7.47
N VAL A 207 -20.64 4.41 -8.75
CA VAL A 207 -20.60 3.33 -9.72
C VAL A 207 -19.62 2.21 -9.37
N SER A 208 -19.88 1.01 -9.89
CA SER A 208 -18.86 -0.03 -9.94
C SER A 208 -17.56 0.50 -10.58
N GLY A 209 -16.41 0.20 -9.97
CA GLY A 209 -15.11 0.73 -10.39
C GLY A 209 -14.66 2.02 -9.68
N ARG A 210 -15.26 2.39 -8.53
CA ARG A 210 -14.79 3.53 -7.71
C ARG A 210 -13.34 3.44 -7.23
N HIS A 211 -12.79 2.22 -7.19
CA HIS A 211 -11.39 1.97 -6.84
C HIS A 211 -10.45 2.10 -8.05
N ASP A 212 -10.99 2.35 -9.23
CA ASP A 212 -10.19 2.60 -10.43
C ASP A 212 -9.85 4.09 -10.52
N PRO A 213 -8.64 4.44 -10.96
CA PRO A 213 -8.27 5.82 -11.24
C PRO A 213 -9.07 6.39 -12.43
N HIS A 214 -9.25 7.71 -12.43
CA HIS A 214 -10.03 8.43 -13.43
C HIS A 214 -9.32 9.70 -13.92
N VAL A 215 -8.21 9.51 -14.62
CA VAL A 215 -7.57 10.57 -15.42
C VAL A 215 -8.19 10.58 -16.81
N THR A 216 -8.63 11.76 -17.26
CA THR A 216 -9.17 12.00 -18.60
C THR A 216 -8.24 12.92 -19.40
N SER A 217 -8.42 12.96 -20.73
CA SER A 217 -7.66 13.88 -21.58
C SER A 217 -7.94 15.33 -21.22
N GLU A 218 -9.18 15.68 -20.91
CA GLU A 218 -9.58 17.03 -20.50
C GLU A 218 -8.90 17.44 -19.17
N LEU A 219 -8.80 16.51 -18.22
CA LEU A 219 -8.13 16.76 -16.95
C LEU A 219 -6.60 16.91 -17.13
N LEU A 220 -5.99 16.18 -18.07
CA LEU A 220 -4.58 16.35 -18.43
C LEU A 220 -4.31 17.67 -19.15
N GLU A 221 -5.19 18.10 -20.04
CA GLU A 221 -5.13 19.43 -20.67
C GLU A 221 -5.20 20.53 -19.60
N TRP A 222 -6.13 20.41 -18.64
CA TRP A 222 -6.21 21.33 -17.50
C TRP A 222 -4.91 21.35 -16.68
N LEU A 223 -4.34 20.18 -16.37
CA LEU A 223 -3.07 20.07 -15.64
C LEU A 223 -1.93 20.75 -16.40
N GLU A 224 -1.81 20.52 -17.71
CA GLU A 224 -0.81 21.17 -18.57
C GLU A 224 -0.94 22.70 -18.49
N GLU A 225 -2.16 23.24 -18.60
CA GLU A 225 -2.41 24.67 -18.45
C GLU A 225 -1.95 25.21 -17.09
N GLN A 226 -2.17 24.49 -16.00
CA GLN A 226 -1.76 24.93 -14.66
C GLN A 226 -0.24 24.88 -14.47
N LEU A 227 0.43 23.91 -15.08
CA LEU A 227 1.89 23.82 -15.09
C LEU A 227 2.51 24.97 -15.89
N ASP A 228 1.91 25.33 -17.04
CA ASP A 228 2.28 26.52 -17.80
C ASP A 228 2.10 27.80 -16.97
N GLN A 229 1.00 27.93 -16.21
CA GLN A 229 0.82 29.07 -15.29
C GLN A 229 1.89 29.11 -14.19
N CYS A 230 2.28 27.97 -13.63
CA CYS A 230 3.40 27.92 -12.68
C CYS A 230 4.69 28.45 -13.31
N PHE A 231 4.96 28.07 -14.56
CA PHE A 231 6.10 28.58 -15.31
C PHE A 231 6.04 30.11 -15.49
N PHE A 232 4.92 30.65 -15.99
CA PHE A 232 4.78 32.09 -16.23
C PHE A 232 4.86 32.93 -14.95
N ASP A 233 4.39 32.38 -13.83
CA ASP A 233 4.43 33.04 -12.52
C ASP A 233 5.73 32.77 -11.74
N ASN A 234 6.68 32.06 -12.35
CA ASN A 234 7.96 31.68 -11.72
C ASN A 234 7.77 30.93 -10.39
N LYS A 235 6.82 29.99 -10.38
CA LYS A 235 6.48 29.09 -9.28
C LYS A 235 6.90 27.67 -9.58
N GLU A 236 7.29 26.94 -8.55
CA GLU A 236 7.50 25.50 -8.62
C GLU A 236 6.19 24.76 -8.36
N PRO A 237 5.76 23.84 -9.25
CA PRO A 237 4.61 22.99 -8.99
C PRO A 237 4.84 22.10 -7.75
N PHE A 238 3.90 22.10 -6.82
CA PHE A 238 3.78 21.14 -5.73
C PHE A 238 2.54 20.30 -6.01
N LEU A 239 2.73 19.16 -6.68
CA LEU A 239 1.62 18.31 -7.12
C LEU A 239 1.21 17.34 -6.01
N ILE A 240 -0.09 17.24 -5.74
CA ILE A 240 -0.68 16.20 -4.90
C ILE A 240 -1.75 15.46 -5.67
N SER A 241 -1.82 14.15 -5.51
CA SER A 241 -2.92 13.30 -5.99
C SER A 241 -3.25 12.26 -4.92
N HIS A 242 -4.41 11.62 -5.01
CA HIS A 242 -4.67 10.46 -4.15
C HIS A 242 -4.06 9.19 -4.74
N PHE A 243 -4.45 8.86 -5.97
CA PHE A 243 -3.86 7.76 -6.73
C PHE A 243 -2.40 8.09 -7.11
N PRO A 244 -1.47 7.13 -6.97
CA PRO A 244 -0.11 7.29 -7.48
C PRO A 244 -0.07 7.44 -9.00
N ILE A 245 0.97 8.10 -9.51
CA ILE A 245 1.24 8.21 -10.94
C ILE A 245 2.19 7.09 -11.37
N LEU A 246 3.16 6.73 -10.54
CA LEU A 246 4.07 5.60 -10.67
C LEU A 246 3.54 4.39 -9.89
N SER A 247 3.97 3.19 -10.27
CA SER A 247 3.72 2.01 -9.45
C SER A 247 4.70 1.97 -8.28
N HIS A 248 4.18 2.01 -7.06
CA HIS A 248 4.95 1.82 -5.81
C HIS A 248 4.94 0.36 -5.32
N VAL A 249 4.06 -0.44 -5.91
CA VAL A 249 3.93 -1.87 -5.63
C VAL A 249 4.32 -2.71 -6.84
N GLY A 250 4.75 -3.94 -6.56
CA GLY A 250 5.04 -4.90 -7.61
C GLY A 250 3.82 -5.37 -8.39
N PRO A 251 4.03 -6.14 -9.48
CA PRO A 251 2.97 -6.62 -10.39
C PRO A 251 1.86 -7.47 -9.72
N LEU A 252 2.07 -7.86 -8.47
CA LEU A 252 1.12 -8.61 -7.65
C LEU A 252 -0.11 -7.83 -7.20
N PHE A 253 -0.06 -6.49 -7.20
CA PHE A 253 -1.03 -5.67 -6.46
C PHE A 253 -2.12 -4.99 -7.29
N GLY A 254 -2.21 -5.24 -8.60
CA GLY A 254 -3.31 -4.70 -9.43
C GLY A 254 -2.88 -3.58 -10.38
N SER A 255 -3.68 -3.34 -11.43
CA SER A 255 -3.62 -2.13 -12.28
C SER A 255 -4.22 -0.87 -11.63
N ALA A 256 -4.83 -1.01 -10.44
CA ALA A 256 -5.32 0.10 -9.62
C ALA A 256 -4.23 0.73 -8.73
N SER A 257 -2.96 0.32 -8.88
CA SER A 257 -1.84 0.86 -8.10
C SER A 257 -1.35 2.23 -8.59
N HIS A 258 -1.76 2.67 -9.77
CA HIS A 258 -1.41 3.96 -10.34
C HIS A 258 -2.46 4.45 -11.35
N VAL A 259 -2.38 5.71 -11.80
CA VAL A 259 -3.32 6.31 -12.76
C VAL A 259 -3.44 5.54 -14.08
N ASN A 260 -4.63 5.57 -14.69
CA ASN A 260 -4.98 4.89 -15.95
C ASN A 260 -4.29 5.47 -17.21
N MET A 261 -3.90 6.75 -17.21
CA MET A 261 -3.20 7.41 -18.32
C MET A 261 -1.75 7.75 -17.94
N GLN A 262 -1.03 6.77 -17.37
CA GLN A 262 0.30 6.99 -16.78
C GLN A 262 1.30 7.63 -17.76
N GLU A 263 1.43 7.11 -18.98
CA GLU A 263 2.41 7.64 -19.95
C GLU A 263 2.14 9.09 -20.33
N ASP A 264 0.87 9.42 -20.61
CA ASP A 264 0.45 10.78 -20.94
C ASP A 264 0.64 11.72 -19.74
N THR A 265 0.29 11.26 -18.54
CA THR A 265 0.51 12.01 -17.30
C THR A 265 1.99 12.32 -17.10
N LEU A 266 2.87 11.32 -17.23
CA LEU A 266 4.32 11.50 -17.16
C LEU A 266 4.84 12.43 -18.28
N GLY A 267 4.23 12.39 -19.47
CA GLY A 267 4.47 13.32 -20.56
C GLY A 267 4.20 14.77 -20.16
N THR A 268 3.04 15.04 -19.57
CA THR A 268 2.63 16.35 -19.05
C THR A 268 3.55 16.83 -17.91
N LEU A 269 3.87 15.96 -16.95
CA LEU A 269 4.78 16.29 -15.84
C LEU A 269 6.22 16.59 -16.32
N ARG A 270 6.68 15.87 -17.34
CA ARG A 270 7.97 16.13 -17.97
C ARG A 270 8.00 17.53 -18.59
N GLY A 271 6.96 17.87 -19.36
CA GLY A 271 6.81 19.18 -20.01
C GLY A 271 6.71 20.35 -19.04
N GLY A 272 5.98 20.17 -17.94
CA GLY A 272 5.80 21.17 -16.89
C GLY A 272 6.92 21.26 -15.85
N ASN A 273 8.08 20.63 -16.10
CA ASN A 273 9.23 20.61 -15.19
C ASN A 273 8.93 20.13 -13.74
N VAL A 274 7.90 19.30 -13.54
CA VAL A 274 7.51 18.81 -12.20
C VAL A 274 8.60 17.89 -11.64
N SER A 275 9.19 18.28 -10.51
CA SER A 275 10.31 17.55 -9.89
C SER A 275 9.85 16.46 -8.93
N PHE A 276 8.69 16.63 -8.30
CA PHE A 276 8.13 15.68 -7.36
C PHE A 276 6.60 15.79 -7.25
N SER A 277 5.98 14.76 -6.68
CA SER A 277 4.57 14.74 -6.27
C SER A 277 4.41 14.03 -4.93
N PHE A 278 3.25 14.19 -4.30
CA PHE A 278 2.83 13.41 -3.14
C PHE A 278 1.53 12.65 -3.43
N CYS A 279 1.46 11.39 -3.02
CA CYS A 279 0.30 10.52 -3.17
C CYS A 279 0.05 9.62 -1.95
N GLY A 280 -1.00 8.80 -2.03
CA GLY A 280 -1.42 7.82 -1.03
C GLY A 280 -2.01 6.57 -1.67
N HIS A 281 -3.21 6.17 -1.22
CA HIS A 281 -4.05 5.12 -1.79
C HIS A 281 -3.57 3.68 -1.57
N VAL A 282 -2.30 3.38 -1.86
CA VAL A 282 -1.77 2.01 -1.68
C VAL A 282 -1.38 1.74 -0.23
N HIS A 283 -1.34 2.78 0.60
CA HIS A 283 -0.97 2.78 2.01
C HIS A 283 0.47 2.33 2.27
N GLN A 284 1.30 2.25 1.23
CA GLN A 284 2.69 1.90 1.33
C GLN A 284 3.49 3.16 1.62
N GLN A 285 4.51 3.02 2.45
CA GLN A 285 5.47 4.07 2.67
C GLN A 285 6.61 3.92 1.67
N ASP A 286 6.62 4.70 0.57
CA ASP A 286 7.63 4.56 -0.48
C ASP A 286 7.98 5.90 -1.20
N ILE A 287 9.11 5.93 -1.90
CA ILE A 287 9.51 6.99 -2.83
C ILE A 287 9.96 6.35 -4.15
N ALA A 288 9.14 6.49 -5.19
CA ALA A 288 9.45 6.00 -6.53
C ALA A 288 10.18 7.07 -7.35
N THR A 289 11.07 6.65 -8.24
CA THR A 289 11.82 7.55 -9.12
C THR A 289 11.60 7.20 -10.59
N TYR A 290 11.33 8.23 -11.41
CA TYR A 290 11.28 8.12 -12.86
C TYR A 290 12.35 9.00 -13.52
N ASP A 291 13.15 8.43 -14.41
CA ASP A 291 14.20 9.15 -15.14
C ASP A 291 13.64 9.71 -16.46
N PHE A 292 13.50 11.03 -16.56
CA PHE A 292 13.13 11.71 -17.81
C PHE A 292 14.29 11.83 -18.81
N GLY A 293 15.48 11.32 -18.46
CA GLY A 293 16.72 11.31 -19.24
C GLY A 293 17.62 12.53 -18.96
N ASN A 294 17.03 13.68 -18.64
CA ASN A 294 17.75 14.91 -18.28
C ASN A 294 17.61 15.28 -16.79
N ARG A 295 16.61 14.73 -16.10
CA ARG A 295 16.30 14.95 -14.69
C ARG A 295 15.44 13.79 -14.18
N ASN A 296 15.42 13.64 -12.86
CA ASN A 296 14.54 12.70 -12.19
C ASN A 296 13.23 13.38 -11.77
N TYR A 297 12.16 12.60 -11.76
CA TYR A 297 10.91 12.86 -11.06
C TYR A 297 10.81 11.91 -9.87
N TYR A 298 10.42 12.45 -8.72
CA TYR A 298 10.28 11.70 -7.48
C TYR A 298 8.82 11.70 -7.03
N GLU A 299 8.18 10.54 -6.95
CA GLU A 299 6.84 10.44 -6.37
C GLU A 299 6.95 9.93 -4.94
N ILE A 300 6.37 10.66 -4.00
CA ILE A 300 6.41 10.35 -2.57
C ILE A 300 5.04 9.82 -2.15
N GLU A 301 4.91 8.50 -2.03
CA GLU A 301 3.72 7.88 -1.44
C GLU A 301 3.82 7.95 0.08
N THR A 302 2.78 8.48 0.73
CA THR A 302 2.67 8.48 2.19
C THR A 302 1.73 7.37 2.62
N GLY A 303 2.19 6.50 3.53
CA GLY A 303 1.35 5.41 4.03
C GLY A 303 0.18 5.91 4.89
N CYS A 304 -0.79 5.03 5.13
CA CYS A 304 -1.97 5.36 5.93
C CYS A 304 -1.61 5.69 7.39
N LEU A 305 -2.07 6.85 7.88
CA LEU A 305 -1.76 7.37 9.22
C LEU A 305 -2.18 6.43 10.36
N SER A 306 -3.14 5.54 10.12
CA SER A 306 -3.65 4.57 11.09
C SER A 306 -3.35 3.11 10.70
N TYR A 307 -2.35 2.93 9.85
CA TYR A 307 -1.88 1.64 9.36
C TYR A 307 -0.41 1.39 9.72
N THR A 308 0.19 0.34 9.16
CA THR A 308 1.53 -0.12 9.53
C THR A 308 2.51 1.04 9.49
N THR A 309 3.23 1.26 10.59
CA THR A 309 4.19 2.35 10.87
C THR A 309 3.64 3.71 11.28
N LEU A 310 2.33 3.97 11.15
CA LEU A 310 1.69 5.23 11.53
C LEU A 310 2.45 6.46 10.97
N PRO A 311 2.78 6.49 9.67
CA PRO A 311 3.76 7.42 9.15
C PRO A 311 3.20 8.84 9.01
N ILE A 312 4.10 9.79 9.18
CA ILE A 312 3.90 11.22 8.92
C ILE A 312 5.09 11.69 8.09
N ARG A 313 4.82 12.26 6.92
CA ARG A 313 5.85 12.81 6.05
C ARG A 313 6.11 14.28 6.32
N HIS A 314 7.37 14.67 6.23
CA HIS A 314 7.82 16.05 6.34
C HIS A 314 8.65 16.41 5.13
N PHE A 315 8.22 17.44 4.43
CA PHE A 315 8.95 18.09 3.34
C PHE A 315 9.60 19.35 3.90
N VAL A 316 10.92 19.49 3.74
CA VAL A 316 11.65 20.70 4.11
C VAL A 316 12.56 21.12 2.98
N ASP A 317 12.31 22.29 2.41
CA ASP A 317 13.20 22.92 1.43
C ASP A 317 13.98 24.08 2.06
N ASP A 318 15.31 23.98 2.10
CA ASP A 318 16.21 25.04 2.60
C ASP A 318 16.71 26.00 1.50
N GLY A 319 16.21 25.83 0.26
CA GLY A 319 16.59 26.58 -0.93
C GLY A 319 17.78 25.99 -1.69
N THR A 320 18.49 25.02 -1.10
CA THR A 320 19.57 24.26 -1.76
C THR A 320 19.18 22.80 -1.93
N THR A 321 18.55 22.22 -0.93
CA THR A 321 18.15 20.82 -0.87
C THR A 321 16.73 20.71 -0.34
N VAL A 322 15.94 19.82 -0.95
CA VAL A 322 14.70 19.32 -0.38
C VAL A 322 15.01 18.06 0.41
N LYS A 323 14.50 17.99 1.64
CA LYS A 323 14.56 16.83 2.52
C LYS A 323 13.16 16.29 2.73
N ILE A 324 12.98 15.01 2.43
CA ILE A 324 11.79 14.24 2.80
C ILE A 324 12.18 13.38 4.00
N THR A 325 11.48 13.54 5.10
CA THR A 325 11.69 12.70 6.29
C THR A 325 10.39 12.09 6.78
N THR A 326 10.49 10.95 7.48
CA THR A 326 9.35 10.28 8.09
C THR A 326 9.47 10.31 9.59
N SER A 327 8.40 10.69 10.27
CA SER A 327 8.19 10.37 11.68
C SER A 327 7.02 9.40 11.83
N LYS A 328 6.89 8.77 13.00
CA LYS A 328 5.80 7.85 13.30
C LYS A 328 4.95 8.42 14.43
N GLN A 329 3.63 8.30 14.35
CA GLN A 329 2.76 8.61 15.49
C GLN A 329 3.00 7.58 16.58
N SER A 330 3.87 7.91 17.53
CA SER A 330 4.34 6.96 18.56
C SER A 330 3.40 6.80 19.74
N TYR A 331 2.39 7.65 19.85
CA TYR A 331 1.44 7.66 20.95
C TYR A 331 0.09 8.22 20.51
N VAL A 332 -0.96 7.94 21.30
CA VAL A 332 -2.27 8.57 21.17
C VAL A 332 -2.59 9.32 22.46
N ASN A 333 -3.21 10.50 22.34
CA ASN A 333 -3.69 11.24 23.51
C ASN A 333 -4.75 10.41 24.24
N ALA A 334 -4.53 10.19 25.54
CA ALA A 334 -5.39 9.36 26.37
C ALA A 334 -6.85 9.82 26.40
N ASP A 335 -7.12 11.11 26.23
CA ASP A 335 -8.47 11.66 26.23
C ASP A 335 -9.23 11.36 24.93
N TYR A 336 -8.53 11.00 23.85
CA TYR A 336 -9.14 10.71 22.55
C TYR A 336 -9.40 9.22 22.34
N VAL A 337 -8.81 8.33 23.15
CA VAL A 337 -9.05 6.88 23.04
C VAL A 337 -10.53 6.58 23.29
N PRO A 338 -11.23 5.91 22.35
CA PRO A 338 -12.65 5.64 22.49
C PRO A 338 -12.99 4.85 23.75
N ALA A 339 -14.13 5.18 24.35
CA ALA A 339 -14.58 4.59 25.60
C ALA A 339 -14.95 3.09 25.49
N PHE A 340 -15.08 2.56 24.28
CA PHE A 340 -15.47 1.16 24.06
C PHE A 340 -14.30 0.17 24.22
N TYR A 341 -13.05 0.64 24.20
CA TYR A 341 -11.89 -0.19 24.49
C TYR A 341 -11.88 -0.58 25.97
N SER A 342 -11.57 -1.85 26.24
CA SER A 342 -11.43 -2.36 27.61
C SER A 342 -10.28 -1.66 28.35
N THR A 343 -10.21 -1.85 29.67
CA THR A 343 -9.14 -1.25 30.49
C THR A 343 -7.78 -1.79 30.05
N GLU A 344 -7.71 -3.07 29.71
CA GLU A 344 -6.52 -3.77 29.24
C GLU A 344 -6.09 -3.28 27.85
N GLU A 345 -7.02 -3.19 26.89
CA GLU A 345 -6.72 -2.67 25.54
C GLU A 345 -6.27 -1.21 25.62
N ARG A 346 -6.97 -0.38 26.39
CA ARG A 346 -6.59 1.02 26.60
C ARG A 346 -5.19 1.13 27.20
N ALA A 347 -4.84 0.29 28.17
CA ALA A 347 -3.50 0.28 28.76
C ALA A 347 -2.44 -0.12 27.73
N ALA A 348 -2.73 -1.10 26.85
CA ALA A 348 -1.82 -1.50 25.78
C ALA A 348 -1.62 -0.38 24.74
N ILE A 349 -2.72 0.22 24.27
CA ILE A 349 -2.71 1.36 23.32
C ILE A 349 -1.86 2.52 23.85
N LEU A 350 -2.01 2.87 25.13
CA LEU A 350 -1.31 4.01 25.73
C LEU A 350 0.14 3.69 26.12
N ALA A 351 0.49 2.42 26.28
CA ALA A 351 1.85 2.01 26.59
C ALA A 351 2.74 2.06 25.33
N ASP A 352 2.24 1.57 24.20
CA ASP A 352 2.96 1.51 22.93
C ASP A 352 1.95 1.41 21.77
N LEU A 353 1.59 2.57 21.21
CA LEU A 353 0.63 2.64 20.11
C LEU A 353 1.15 1.88 18.86
N PRO A 354 2.39 2.09 18.39
CA PRO A 354 2.94 1.32 17.26
C PRO A 354 2.87 -0.19 17.46
N ALA A 355 3.24 -0.71 18.64
CA ALA A 355 3.17 -2.14 18.91
C ALA A 355 1.72 -2.65 18.94
N TYR A 356 0.79 -1.87 19.49
CA TYR A 356 -0.63 -2.22 19.49
C TYR A 356 -1.20 -2.31 18.07
N VAL A 357 -0.94 -1.30 17.24
CA VAL A 357 -1.41 -1.24 15.84
C VAL A 357 -0.78 -2.37 15.02
N TRP A 358 0.50 -2.66 15.23
CA TRP A 358 1.18 -3.79 14.61
C TRP A 358 0.50 -5.13 14.91
N GLU A 359 0.18 -5.39 16.17
CA GLU A 359 -0.49 -6.64 16.57
C GLU A 359 -1.94 -6.72 16.08
N TYR A 360 -2.68 -5.61 16.14
CA TYR A 360 -4.03 -5.51 15.59
C TYR A 360 -4.05 -5.90 14.11
N GLU A 361 -3.12 -5.35 13.33
CA GLU A 361 -2.96 -5.62 11.91
C GLU A 361 -2.56 -7.06 11.63
N ASN A 362 -1.61 -7.65 12.38
CA ASN A 362 -1.18 -9.02 12.14
C ASN A 362 -2.37 -9.99 12.18
N GLY A 363 -3.29 -9.81 13.13
CA GLY A 363 -4.49 -10.63 13.25
C GLY A 363 -5.55 -10.36 12.17
N ASN A 364 -5.71 -9.10 11.75
CA ASN A 364 -6.78 -8.69 10.85
C ASN A 364 -6.38 -8.77 9.37
N PHE A 365 -5.17 -8.32 9.02
CA PHE A 365 -4.64 -8.41 7.65
C PHE A 365 -4.59 -9.86 7.18
N ALA A 366 -4.27 -10.77 8.09
CA ALA A 366 -4.28 -12.19 7.79
C ALA A 366 -5.67 -12.70 7.34
N LYS A 367 -6.72 -12.31 8.08
CA LYS A 367 -8.11 -12.64 7.73
C LYS A 367 -8.58 -11.92 6.47
N TYR A 368 -8.15 -10.66 6.29
CA TYR A 368 -8.45 -9.87 5.10
C TYR A 368 -7.94 -10.57 3.83
N MET A 369 -6.66 -10.97 3.83
CA MET A 369 -6.05 -11.70 2.71
C MET A 369 -6.75 -13.04 2.44
N TYR A 370 -7.12 -13.78 3.50
CA TYR A 370 -7.90 -15.00 3.37
C TYR A 370 -9.27 -14.76 2.71
N GLY A 371 -9.99 -13.69 3.10
CA GLY A 371 -11.29 -13.36 2.53
C GLY A 371 -11.25 -12.82 1.10
N LYS A 372 -10.11 -12.27 0.66
CA LYS A 372 -9.88 -11.77 -0.71
C LYS A 372 -9.38 -12.82 -1.69
N LEU A 373 -8.92 -13.97 -1.21
CA LEU A 373 -8.72 -15.16 -2.03
C LEU A 373 -10.11 -15.69 -2.46
N TYR A 374 -10.71 -15.06 -3.47
CA TYR A 374 -11.98 -15.49 -4.06
C TYR A 374 -11.78 -16.83 -4.78
N MET A 375 -11.71 -17.90 -4.01
CA MET A 375 -11.37 -19.24 -4.50
C MET A 375 -12.33 -19.71 -5.58
N ASP A 376 -13.62 -19.38 -5.48
CA ASP A 376 -14.61 -19.64 -6.51
C ASP A 376 -14.22 -19.08 -7.88
N ASN A 377 -13.71 -17.84 -7.91
CA ASN A 377 -13.30 -17.19 -9.16
C ASN A 377 -12.00 -17.80 -9.71
N ILE A 378 -11.04 -18.09 -8.83
CA ILE A 378 -9.77 -18.73 -9.20
C ILE A 378 -10.02 -20.14 -9.74
N LEU A 379 -10.91 -20.91 -9.12
CA LEU A 379 -11.23 -22.27 -9.55
C LEU A 379 -12.08 -22.28 -10.82
N ALA A 380 -13.01 -21.33 -10.98
CA ALA A 380 -13.74 -21.12 -12.22
C ALA A 380 -12.82 -20.77 -13.40
N LEU A 381 -11.69 -20.08 -13.16
CA LEU A 381 -10.67 -19.82 -14.18
C LEU A 381 -10.08 -21.11 -14.76
N PHE A 382 -9.92 -22.14 -13.93
CA PHE A 382 -9.48 -23.47 -14.35
C PHE A 382 -10.64 -24.36 -14.85
N GLY A 383 -11.87 -23.84 -14.85
CA GLY A 383 -13.07 -24.59 -15.25
C GLY A 383 -13.52 -25.60 -14.20
N ILE A 384 -13.07 -25.42 -12.96
CA ILE A 384 -13.52 -26.18 -11.79
C ILE A 384 -14.74 -25.45 -11.25
N THR A 385 -15.91 -26.04 -11.45
CA THR A 385 -17.20 -25.50 -10.97
C THR A 385 -17.97 -26.51 -10.13
N ASP A 386 -17.36 -27.65 -9.81
CA ASP A 386 -17.94 -28.68 -8.93
C ASP A 386 -17.79 -28.22 -7.48
N GLU A 387 -18.92 -28.11 -6.77
CA GLU A 387 -18.96 -27.61 -5.39
C GLU A 387 -18.07 -28.41 -4.43
N ASN A 388 -17.94 -29.73 -4.62
CA ASN A 388 -17.09 -30.54 -3.75
C ASN A 388 -15.60 -30.29 -4.03
N MET A 389 -15.23 -30.00 -5.29
CA MET A 389 -13.86 -29.63 -5.64
C MET A 389 -13.49 -28.23 -5.15
N ILE A 390 -14.48 -27.32 -5.08
CA ILE A 390 -14.31 -26.01 -4.46
C ILE A 390 -14.05 -26.17 -2.96
N GLU A 391 -14.90 -26.94 -2.26
CA GLU A 391 -14.74 -27.22 -0.83
C GLU A 391 -13.36 -27.84 -0.50
N ASP A 392 -12.89 -28.83 -1.29
CA ASP A 392 -11.55 -29.41 -1.10
C ASP A 392 -10.43 -28.39 -1.32
N ALA A 393 -10.58 -27.47 -2.28
CA ALA A 393 -9.58 -26.46 -2.57
C ALA A 393 -9.54 -25.37 -1.47
N GLU A 394 -10.70 -24.98 -0.96
CA GLU A 394 -10.80 -24.10 0.21
C GLU A 394 -10.16 -24.72 1.45
N GLU A 395 -10.36 -26.02 1.68
CA GLU A 395 -9.72 -26.76 2.79
C GLU A 395 -8.19 -26.72 2.67
N ILE A 396 -7.64 -26.94 1.46
CA ILE A 396 -6.18 -26.86 1.22
C ILE A 396 -5.65 -25.47 1.52
N VAL A 397 -6.32 -24.43 1.05
CA VAL A 397 -5.90 -23.03 1.26
C VAL A 397 -6.01 -22.66 2.73
N TYR A 398 -7.09 -23.04 3.40
CA TYR A 398 -7.27 -22.83 4.84
C TYR A 398 -6.18 -23.51 5.66
N ASP A 399 -5.89 -24.79 5.38
CA ASP A 399 -4.87 -25.56 6.07
C ASP A 399 -3.47 -25.03 5.79
N PHE A 400 -3.19 -24.60 4.56
CA PHE A 400 -1.94 -23.94 4.19
C PHE A 400 -1.78 -22.64 4.98
N TYR A 401 -2.80 -21.80 4.97
CA TYR A 401 -2.80 -20.49 5.60
C TYR A 401 -2.61 -20.59 7.13
N ASN A 402 -3.31 -21.54 7.75
CA ASN A 402 -3.26 -21.76 9.19
C ASN A 402 -2.15 -22.73 9.63
N MET A 403 -1.29 -23.19 8.71
CA MET A 403 -0.20 -24.12 9.04
C MET A 403 0.77 -23.47 10.04
N PRO A 404 1.03 -24.09 11.20
CA PRO A 404 2.01 -23.60 12.16
C PRO A 404 3.41 -23.57 11.56
N LEU A 405 4.19 -22.52 11.82
CA LEU A 405 5.58 -22.42 11.37
C LEU A 405 6.50 -23.34 12.19
N TYR A 406 6.36 -23.32 13.53
CA TYR A 406 7.23 -24.01 14.49
C TYR A 406 6.45 -24.92 15.41
N GLU A 407 7.05 -26.07 15.76
CA GLU A 407 6.55 -27.12 16.67
C GLU A 407 5.07 -27.55 16.49
N LYS A 408 4.69 -28.71 17.05
CA LYS A 408 3.35 -29.28 16.84
C LYS A 408 2.30 -28.43 17.54
N ASP A 409 1.16 -28.20 16.89
CA ASP A 409 -0.01 -27.71 17.61
C ASP A 409 -0.40 -28.71 18.73
N ALA A 410 -1.19 -28.24 19.68
CA ALA A 410 -1.72 -29.07 20.77
C ALA A 410 -2.65 -30.22 20.28
N ASN A 411 -2.92 -30.29 18.97
CA ASN A 411 -3.81 -31.25 18.30
C ASN A 411 -3.06 -32.31 17.48
N GLY A 412 -1.72 -32.31 17.47
CA GLY A 412 -0.90 -33.31 16.77
C GLY A 412 -0.66 -33.04 15.27
N GLY A 413 -0.94 -31.83 14.79
CA GLY A 413 -0.72 -31.38 13.41
C GLY A 413 0.75 -31.19 13.01
N ARG A 414 1.03 -31.26 11.70
CA ARG A 414 2.35 -31.03 11.09
C ARG A 414 2.63 -29.51 11.01
N CYS A 415 3.83 -29.08 11.39
CA CYS A 415 4.30 -27.71 11.19
C CYS A 415 5.21 -27.60 9.96
N LEU A 416 5.36 -26.39 9.43
CA LEU A 416 6.18 -26.10 8.27
C LEU A 416 7.63 -26.55 8.49
N GLU A 417 8.24 -26.19 9.63
CA GLU A 417 9.59 -26.62 9.99
C GLU A 417 9.74 -28.16 9.97
N GLY A 418 8.71 -28.88 10.45
CA GLY A 418 8.68 -30.34 10.44
C GLY A 418 8.65 -30.92 9.03
N ILE A 419 7.89 -30.32 8.12
CA ILE A 419 7.85 -30.71 6.70
C ILE A 419 9.20 -30.41 6.05
N CYS A 420 9.81 -29.25 6.32
CA CYS A 420 11.14 -28.90 5.84
C CYS A 420 12.19 -29.95 6.27
N LYS A 421 12.21 -30.32 7.55
CA LYS A 421 13.11 -31.35 8.10
C LYS A 421 12.88 -32.71 7.43
N LYS A 422 11.63 -33.12 7.19
CA LYS A 422 11.27 -34.37 6.49
C LYS A 422 11.90 -34.44 5.10
N TYR A 423 11.97 -33.33 4.38
CA TYR A 423 12.52 -33.25 3.03
C TYR A 423 13.98 -32.75 2.97
N GLY A 424 14.69 -32.77 4.11
CA GLY A 424 16.14 -32.54 4.15
C GLY A 424 16.58 -31.08 4.20
N ALA A 425 15.65 -30.13 4.36
CA ALA A 425 16.02 -28.74 4.66
C ALA A 425 16.53 -28.64 6.10
N THR A 426 17.81 -28.28 6.25
CA THR A 426 18.52 -28.24 7.54
C THR A 426 18.66 -26.83 8.12
N ASP A 427 18.27 -25.82 7.35
CA ASP A 427 18.45 -24.40 7.68
C ASP A 427 17.11 -23.65 7.57
N PHE A 428 16.10 -24.15 8.29
CA PHE A 428 14.80 -23.47 8.42
C PHE A 428 14.99 -22.28 9.38
N PRO A 429 14.81 -21.04 8.90
CA PRO A 429 15.06 -19.88 9.73
C PRO A 429 13.95 -19.71 10.76
N VAL A 430 14.28 -19.10 11.90
CA VAL A 430 13.31 -18.65 12.89
C VAL A 430 13.14 -17.14 12.74
N VAL A 431 11.94 -16.74 12.38
CA VAL A 431 11.45 -15.36 12.31
C VAL A 431 10.51 -15.13 13.50
N ASP A 432 10.85 -14.15 14.33
CA ASP A 432 9.99 -13.70 15.43
C ASP A 432 8.75 -12.97 14.89
N GLY A 433 7.61 -13.11 15.56
CA GLY A 433 6.39 -12.35 15.25
C GLY A 433 5.38 -13.03 14.32
N ALA A 434 5.66 -14.23 13.81
CA ALA A 434 4.70 -15.04 13.07
C ALA A 434 4.64 -16.47 13.60
N LYS A 435 3.44 -17.04 13.74
CA LYS A 435 3.20 -18.41 14.22
C LYS A 435 2.63 -19.31 13.13
N THR A 436 1.96 -18.75 12.13
CA THR A 436 1.41 -19.48 10.99
C THR A 436 1.97 -18.95 9.66
N VAL A 437 1.80 -19.72 8.57
CA VAL A 437 2.15 -19.27 7.21
C VAL A 437 1.41 -17.98 6.84
N GLY A 438 0.13 -17.86 7.21
CA GLY A 438 -0.67 -16.67 6.99
C GLY A 438 -0.17 -15.44 7.74
N GLU A 439 0.21 -15.61 9.01
CA GLU A 439 0.83 -14.54 9.79
C GLU A 439 2.20 -14.13 9.22
N MET A 440 2.99 -15.07 8.70
CA MET A 440 4.27 -14.76 8.06
C MET A 440 4.09 -14.02 6.73
N LEU A 441 3.08 -14.39 5.93
CA LEU A 441 2.67 -13.64 4.73
C LEU A 441 2.25 -12.21 5.09
N ALA A 442 1.43 -12.04 6.13
CA ALA A 442 1.02 -10.73 6.62
C ALA A 442 2.21 -9.90 7.10
N PHE A 443 3.08 -10.49 7.92
CA PHE A 443 4.32 -9.86 8.40
C PHE A 443 5.18 -9.38 7.24
N PHE A 444 5.33 -10.21 6.19
CA PHE A 444 6.12 -9.86 5.01
C PHE A 444 5.56 -8.64 4.27
N ILE A 445 4.28 -8.68 3.92
CA ILE A 445 3.61 -7.59 3.18
C ILE A 445 3.65 -6.30 4.00
N LYS A 446 3.39 -6.38 5.31
CA LYS A 446 3.44 -5.22 6.20
C LYS A 446 4.81 -4.57 6.29
N ASN A 447 5.89 -5.34 6.35
CA ASN A 447 7.24 -4.76 6.34
C ASN A 447 7.54 -4.04 5.03
N ASN A 448 7.05 -4.56 3.91
CA ASN A 448 7.16 -3.85 2.64
C ASN A 448 6.36 -2.54 2.65
N PHE A 449 5.12 -2.57 3.16
CA PHE A 449 4.29 -1.37 3.34
C PHE A 449 4.92 -0.37 4.32
N ALA A 450 5.75 -0.85 5.25
CA ALA A 450 6.56 -0.03 6.16
C ALA A 450 7.79 0.61 5.51
N GLY A 451 8.05 0.36 4.22
CA GLY A 451 9.24 0.82 3.51
C GLY A 451 10.47 -0.07 3.67
N ASP A 452 10.34 -1.27 4.26
CA ASP A 452 11.42 -2.26 4.28
C ASP A 452 11.40 -3.10 3.00
N GLU A 453 12.02 -2.55 1.95
CA GLU A 453 12.15 -3.19 0.65
C GLU A 453 13.43 -4.03 0.52
N ASN A 454 14.25 -4.12 1.58
CA ASN A 454 15.55 -4.79 1.56
C ASN A 454 15.43 -6.31 1.66
N VAL A 455 14.53 -6.87 0.87
CA VAL A 455 14.20 -8.28 0.87
C VAL A 455 14.83 -8.95 -0.34
N THR A 456 15.79 -9.83 -0.07
CA THR A 456 16.37 -10.75 -1.06
C THR A 456 15.72 -12.15 -0.97
N PRO A 457 15.86 -13.01 -1.99
CA PRO A 457 15.43 -14.41 -1.91
C PRO A 457 16.01 -15.20 -0.73
N ASP A 458 17.14 -14.77 -0.17
CA ASP A 458 17.81 -15.43 0.95
C ASP A 458 17.37 -14.88 2.33
N THR A 459 16.53 -13.85 2.35
CA THR A 459 15.95 -13.28 3.58
C THR A 459 15.14 -14.35 4.32
N PRO A 460 15.27 -14.50 5.66
CA PRO A 460 14.56 -15.51 6.44
C PRO A 460 13.08 -15.67 6.09
N GLN A 461 12.35 -14.56 5.98
CA GLN A 461 10.92 -14.49 5.67
C GLN A 461 10.61 -15.06 4.28
N VAL A 462 11.35 -14.64 3.25
CA VAL A 462 11.18 -15.16 1.88
C VAL A 462 11.52 -16.64 1.80
N LYS A 463 12.53 -17.08 2.55
CA LYS A 463 12.90 -18.49 2.65
C LYS A 463 11.80 -19.33 3.31
N GLN A 464 11.17 -18.85 4.39
CA GLN A 464 10.01 -19.51 5.00
C GLN A 464 8.83 -19.59 4.04
N LEU A 465 8.53 -18.50 3.32
CA LEU A 465 7.46 -18.48 2.33
C LEU A 465 7.72 -19.43 1.16
N THR A 466 8.96 -19.48 0.70
CA THR A 466 9.42 -20.45 -0.29
C THR A 466 9.16 -21.87 0.17
N TYR A 467 9.53 -22.19 1.41
CA TYR A 467 9.28 -23.50 1.99
C TYR A 467 7.81 -23.78 2.22
N ALA A 468 7.01 -22.78 2.59
CA ALA A 468 5.57 -22.91 2.72
C ALA A 468 4.98 -23.36 1.38
N LEU A 469 5.31 -22.67 0.29
CA LEU A 469 4.85 -23.03 -1.06
C LEU A 469 5.25 -24.47 -1.44
N TYR A 470 6.46 -24.92 -1.09
CA TYR A 470 6.87 -26.31 -1.31
C TYR A 470 6.10 -27.29 -0.41
N ALA A 471 5.79 -26.90 0.83
CA ALA A 471 5.01 -27.70 1.76
C ALA A 471 3.54 -27.82 1.34
N ALA A 472 2.97 -26.85 0.61
CA ALA A 472 1.64 -26.96 0.01
C ALA A 472 1.53 -28.19 -0.89
N ALA A 473 2.59 -28.51 -1.64
CA ALA A 473 2.68 -29.72 -2.48
C ALA A 473 2.60 -31.04 -1.66
N ASP A 474 3.03 -31.04 -0.39
CA ASP A 474 2.88 -32.22 0.50
C ASP A 474 1.41 -32.46 0.88
N ARG A 475 0.58 -31.40 0.94
CA ARG A 475 -0.84 -31.48 1.34
C ARG A 475 -1.76 -31.99 0.24
N PHE A 476 -1.43 -31.75 -1.04
CA PHE A 476 -2.20 -32.28 -2.16
C PHE A 476 -2.38 -33.81 -2.10
N LYS A 477 -1.43 -34.55 -1.51
CA LYS A 477 -1.49 -36.01 -1.29
C LYS A 477 -2.64 -36.47 -0.41
N GLU A 478 -3.06 -35.63 0.52
CA GLU A 478 -3.99 -35.99 1.60
C GLU A 478 -5.42 -35.59 1.27
N THR A 479 -5.58 -34.77 0.24
CA THR A 479 -6.87 -34.21 -0.16
C THR A 479 -7.52 -35.05 -1.26
N LYS A 480 -8.86 -35.04 -1.28
CA LYS A 480 -9.63 -35.79 -2.29
C LYS A 480 -9.60 -35.14 -3.66
N ILE A 481 -9.01 -33.95 -3.81
CA ILE A 481 -8.99 -33.20 -5.08
C ILE A 481 -8.36 -34.01 -6.22
N LEU A 482 -7.23 -34.68 -5.96
CA LEU A 482 -6.56 -35.54 -6.93
C LEU A 482 -7.39 -36.78 -7.27
N SER A 483 -8.16 -37.29 -6.30
CA SER A 483 -9.06 -38.43 -6.51
C SER A 483 -10.23 -38.05 -7.41
N ARG A 484 -10.80 -36.86 -7.17
CA ARG A 484 -11.97 -36.33 -7.86
C ARG A 484 -11.65 -35.85 -9.28
N LEU A 485 -10.43 -35.37 -9.50
CA LEU A 485 -9.86 -35.14 -10.83
C LEU A 485 -9.55 -36.46 -11.59
N GLY A 486 -9.72 -37.63 -10.97
CA GLY A 486 -9.37 -38.92 -11.58
C GLY A 486 -7.85 -39.09 -11.79
N ILE A 487 -7.04 -38.41 -10.98
CA ILE A 487 -5.57 -38.40 -11.06
C ILE A 487 -4.94 -39.46 -10.15
N LEU A 488 -5.59 -39.85 -9.05
CA LEU A 488 -5.04 -40.85 -8.12
C LEU A 488 -4.78 -42.22 -8.77
N SER A 489 -5.32 -42.52 -9.95
CA SER A 489 -4.95 -43.72 -10.70
C SER A 489 -3.60 -43.61 -11.43
N GLU A 490 -3.00 -42.42 -11.51
CA GLU A 490 -1.81 -42.10 -12.31
C GLU A 490 -0.66 -41.48 -11.50
N MET A 491 -0.92 -40.67 -10.48
CA MET A 491 0.12 -40.14 -9.57
C MET A 491 0.14 -40.93 -8.26
N THR A 492 1.24 -41.63 -7.98
CA THR A 492 1.39 -42.41 -6.74
C THR A 492 1.81 -41.51 -5.56
N GLU A 493 1.65 -41.99 -4.33
CA GLU A 493 2.19 -41.32 -3.13
C GLU A 493 3.72 -41.11 -3.25
N ASP A 494 4.42 -42.05 -3.89
CA ASP A 494 5.86 -41.99 -4.15
C ASP A 494 6.22 -40.89 -5.18
N ASP A 495 5.41 -40.73 -6.25
CA ASP A 495 5.62 -39.68 -7.26
C ASP A 495 5.43 -38.28 -6.65
N ALA A 496 4.40 -38.12 -5.82
CA ALA A 496 4.16 -36.87 -5.11
C ALA A 496 5.22 -36.63 -4.02
N ALA A 497 5.74 -37.66 -3.35
CA ALA A 497 6.85 -37.54 -2.39
C ALA A 497 8.14 -37.09 -3.08
N LYS A 498 8.39 -37.63 -4.27
CA LYS A 498 9.53 -37.25 -5.09
C LYS A 498 9.41 -35.82 -5.62
N LEU A 499 8.22 -35.40 -6.05
CA LEU A 499 7.95 -34.00 -6.45
C LEU A 499 8.31 -33.03 -5.33
N VAL A 500 7.83 -33.29 -4.10
CA VAL A 500 8.13 -32.44 -2.95
C VAL A 500 9.63 -32.47 -2.62
N ALA A 501 10.28 -33.63 -2.69
CA ALA A 501 11.73 -33.74 -2.48
C ALA A 501 12.55 -32.98 -3.55
N ASP A 502 12.14 -33.03 -4.82
CA ASP A 502 12.77 -32.30 -5.92
C ASP A 502 12.61 -30.78 -5.73
N LEU A 503 11.44 -30.32 -5.29
CA LEU A 503 11.20 -28.90 -4.95
C LEU A 503 12.11 -28.43 -3.80
N PHE A 504 12.20 -29.17 -2.71
CA PHE A 504 13.05 -28.80 -1.57
C PHE A 504 14.55 -28.85 -1.89
N SER A 505 14.99 -29.72 -2.81
CA SER A 505 16.41 -29.89 -3.15
C SER A 505 16.89 -29.00 -4.29
N THR A 506 16.03 -28.72 -5.28
CA THR A 506 16.42 -28.01 -6.52
C THR A 506 15.66 -26.70 -6.74
N GLY A 507 14.58 -26.46 -5.99
CA GLY A 507 13.64 -25.36 -6.23
C GLY A 507 12.81 -25.55 -7.51
N LYS A 508 12.87 -26.75 -8.11
CA LYS A 508 12.30 -27.07 -9.41
C LYS A 508 11.49 -28.37 -9.35
N ALA A 509 10.48 -28.47 -10.19
CA ALA A 509 9.68 -29.69 -10.36
C ALA A 509 9.68 -30.15 -11.82
N GLU A 510 10.23 -31.34 -12.11
CA GLU A 510 10.25 -31.90 -13.47
C GLU A 510 8.82 -32.22 -13.93
N ILE A 511 8.30 -31.52 -14.95
CA ILE A 511 6.87 -31.51 -15.31
C ILE A 511 6.35 -32.89 -15.76
N VAL A 512 7.19 -33.65 -16.46
CA VAL A 512 6.80 -34.93 -17.07
C VAL A 512 6.88 -36.07 -16.06
N LYS A 513 7.97 -36.18 -15.30
CA LYS A 513 8.15 -37.28 -14.34
C LYS A 513 7.34 -37.16 -13.06
N SER A 514 6.94 -35.95 -12.70
CA SER A 514 6.13 -35.71 -11.50
C SER A 514 4.63 -35.97 -11.72
N GLY A 515 4.21 -36.34 -12.94
CA GLY A 515 2.79 -36.48 -13.27
C GLY A 515 2.04 -35.15 -13.43
N ILE A 516 2.69 -33.99 -13.18
CA ILE A 516 2.08 -32.65 -13.29
C ILE A 516 1.47 -32.42 -14.68
N LEU A 517 2.13 -32.87 -15.74
CA LEU A 517 1.59 -32.78 -17.09
C LEU A 517 0.23 -33.47 -17.23
N ASP A 518 0.05 -34.62 -16.60
CA ASP A 518 -1.18 -35.39 -16.68
C ASP A 518 -2.30 -34.77 -15.82
N ILE A 519 -1.93 -34.06 -14.75
CA ILE A 519 -2.84 -33.17 -14.00
C ILE A 519 -3.35 -32.05 -14.89
N ILE A 520 -2.44 -31.32 -15.55
CA ILE A 520 -2.78 -30.18 -16.42
C ILE A 520 -3.71 -30.63 -17.56
N LYS A 521 -3.49 -31.84 -18.13
CA LYS A 521 -4.36 -32.43 -19.16
C LYS A 521 -5.80 -32.68 -18.72
N LYS A 522 -6.06 -32.83 -17.42
CA LYS A 522 -7.38 -33.15 -16.87
C LYS A 522 -8.15 -31.90 -16.42
N ILE A 523 -7.50 -30.73 -16.41
CA ILE A 523 -8.15 -29.46 -16.09
C ILE A 523 -9.00 -29.02 -17.31
N PRO A 524 -10.33 -28.88 -17.20
CA PRO A 524 -11.23 -28.75 -18.35
C PRO A 524 -10.92 -27.61 -19.32
N LYS A 525 -10.51 -26.44 -18.81
CA LYS A 525 -10.14 -25.29 -19.66
C LYS A 525 -8.74 -25.40 -20.26
N LEU A 526 -7.85 -26.17 -19.64
CA LEU A 526 -6.49 -26.40 -20.14
C LEU A 526 -6.43 -27.59 -21.11
N SER A 527 -7.30 -28.59 -20.95
CA SER A 527 -7.37 -29.77 -21.82
C SER A 527 -7.69 -29.41 -23.28
N GLY A 528 -8.64 -28.49 -23.50
CA GLY A 528 -8.97 -28.00 -24.84
C GLY A 528 -7.84 -27.21 -25.51
N LEU A 529 -7.03 -26.50 -24.70
CA LEU A 529 -5.83 -25.81 -25.18
C LEU A 529 -4.78 -26.84 -25.63
N LEU A 530 -4.54 -27.88 -24.84
CA LEU A 530 -3.59 -28.97 -25.13
C LEU A 530 -3.95 -29.78 -26.40
N ASP A 531 -5.24 -29.97 -26.66
CA ASP A 531 -5.75 -30.59 -27.90
C ASP A 531 -5.47 -29.74 -29.13
N THR A 532 -5.57 -28.42 -28.99
CA THR A 532 -5.27 -27.44 -30.06
C THR A 532 -3.80 -27.55 -30.50
N PHE A 533 -2.90 -27.84 -29.56
CA PHE A 533 -1.47 -28.05 -29.81
C PHE A 533 -1.08 -29.51 -30.14
N ARG A 534 -2.06 -30.42 -30.30
CA ARG A 534 -1.88 -31.83 -30.70
C ARG A 534 -0.97 -32.66 -29.77
N MET A 535 -0.96 -32.35 -28.47
CA MET A 535 -0.06 -32.99 -27.49
C MET A 535 -0.38 -34.47 -27.18
N ASN A 536 -1.58 -34.94 -27.53
CA ASN A 536 -2.00 -36.33 -27.31
C ASN A 536 -1.29 -37.36 -28.22
N LYS A 537 -0.34 -36.93 -29.07
CA LYS A 537 0.37 -37.79 -30.04
C LYS A 537 1.89 -37.56 -30.10
N ALA A 538 2.47 -36.76 -29.23
CA ALA A 538 3.89 -36.36 -29.29
C ALA A 538 4.76 -37.10 -28.25
N THR A 539 6.08 -37.16 -28.48
CA THR A 539 7.04 -37.74 -27.51
C THR A 539 7.16 -36.86 -26.26
N ALA A 540 7.70 -37.40 -25.16
CA ALA A 540 7.89 -36.64 -23.91
C ALA A 540 8.69 -35.33 -24.10
N GLU A 541 9.72 -35.33 -24.95
CA GLU A 541 10.51 -34.13 -25.32
C GLU A 541 9.71 -33.12 -26.16
N GLN A 542 8.91 -33.60 -27.11
CA GLN A 542 8.07 -32.71 -27.94
C GLN A 542 6.96 -32.08 -27.09
N ASN A 543 6.40 -32.85 -26.16
CA ASN A 543 5.47 -32.33 -25.16
C ASN A 543 6.14 -31.30 -24.25
N ALA A 544 7.39 -31.49 -23.81
CA ALA A 544 8.12 -30.51 -23.00
C ALA A 544 8.32 -29.15 -23.71
N ILE A 545 8.68 -29.17 -25.00
CA ILE A 545 8.82 -27.95 -25.83
C ILE A 545 7.47 -27.27 -26.09
N THR A 546 6.41 -28.05 -26.30
CA THR A 546 5.05 -27.52 -26.47
C THR A 546 4.45 -27.02 -25.15
N ILE A 547 4.76 -27.65 -24.02
CA ILE A 547 4.40 -27.20 -22.66
C ILE A 547 5.04 -25.85 -22.37
N ARG A 548 6.32 -25.65 -22.74
CA ARG A 548 6.95 -24.33 -22.69
C ARG A 548 6.13 -23.31 -23.48
N GLY A 549 5.77 -23.62 -24.73
CA GLY A 549 4.90 -22.76 -25.55
C GLY A 549 3.49 -22.55 -24.95
N ILE A 550 2.94 -23.52 -24.21
CA ILE A 550 1.64 -23.40 -23.55
C ILE A 550 1.73 -22.62 -22.25
N LEU A 551 2.77 -22.80 -21.43
CA LEU A 551 3.02 -21.99 -20.23
C LEU A 551 3.32 -20.54 -20.63
N GLU A 552 4.02 -20.33 -21.75
CA GLU A 552 4.18 -19.01 -22.40
C GLU A 552 2.85 -18.46 -22.97
N ASN A 553 1.87 -19.32 -23.33
CA ASN A 553 0.53 -18.96 -23.85
C ASN A 553 -0.62 -19.03 -22.82
N ILE A 554 -0.39 -19.47 -21.57
CA ILE A 554 -1.32 -19.26 -20.46
C ILE A 554 -1.54 -17.74 -20.30
N ASN A 555 -0.52 -16.95 -20.62
CA ASN A 555 -0.60 -15.51 -20.81
C ASN A 555 -1.69 -15.08 -21.81
N TYR A 556 -1.81 -15.76 -22.96
CA TYR A 556 -2.85 -15.48 -23.95
C TYR A 556 -4.24 -15.92 -23.47
N PHE A 557 -4.33 -17.02 -22.72
CA PHE A 557 -5.59 -17.45 -22.10
C PHE A 557 -6.05 -16.45 -21.03
N LEU A 558 -5.14 -16.00 -20.17
CA LEU A 558 -5.36 -14.96 -19.16
C LEU A 558 -5.80 -13.62 -19.82
N GLN A 559 -5.14 -13.20 -20.90
CA GLN A 559 -5.51 -12.00 -21.68
C GLN A 559 -6.92 -12.01 -22.30
N ASN A 560 -7.56 -13.18 -22.43
CA ASN A 560 -8.87 -13.31 -23.08
C ASN A 560 -10.00 -13.65 -22.08
N VAL A 561 -9.74 -13.59 -20.78
CA VAL A 561 -10.76 -13.76 -19.74
C VAL A 561 -11.59 -12.49 -19.65
N LYS A 562 -12.79 -12.50 -20.23
CA LYS A 562 -13.75 -11.38 -20.17
C LYS A 562 -14.53 -11.32 -18.85
N ASP A 563 -13.85 -11.44 -17.72
CA ASP A 563 -14.41 -11.14 -16.40
C ASP A 563 -13.64 -9.96 -15.81
N ASP A 564 -14.33 -8.83 -15.64
CA ASP A 564 -13.76 -7.55 -15.25
C ASP A 564 -12.98 -7.62 -13.92
N ARG A 565 -13.29 -8.58 -13.04
CA ARG A 565 -12.59 -8.76 -11.75
C ARG A 565 -11.31 -9.56 -11.87
N ILE A 566 -11.22 -10.40 -12.91
CA ILE A 566 -10.06 -11.23 -13.21
C ILE A 566 -9.09 -10.44 -14.10
N GLN A 567 -9.60 -9.60 -14.98
CA GLN A 567 -8.82 -8.68 -15.81
C GLN A 567 -7.94 -7.76 -14.94
N ILE A 568 -8.47 -7.23 -13.82
CA ILE A 568 -7.70 -6.40 -12.86
C ILE A 568 -6.47 -7.13 -12.27
N ALA A 569 -6.62 -8.42 -11.96
CA ALA A 569 -5.53 -9.25 -11.41
C ALA A 569 -4.59 -9.81 -12.49
N ILE A 570 -4.91 -9.61 -13.77
CA ILE A 570 -4.13 -10.07 -14.93
C ILE A 570 -3.37 -8.89 -15.53
N ASP A 571 -4.01 -7.73 -15.65
CA ASP A 571 -3.42 -6.47 -16.10
C ASP A 571 -2.29 -6.01 -15.17
N SER A 572 -2.36 -6.36 -13.88
CA SER A 572 -1.29 -6.08 -12.92
C SER A 572 0.03 -6.77 -13.22
N PHE A 573 0.00 -7.87 -13.96
CA PHE A 573 1.18 -8.65 -14.35
C PHE A 573 1.58 -8.42 -15.81
N TYR A 574 0.88 -7.52 -16.52
CA TYR A 574 1.01 -7.30 -17.95
C TYR A 574 1.79 -6.01 -18.25
N ASP A 575 2.90 -6.11 -18.98
CA ASP A 575 3.68 -4.99 -19.51
C ASP A 575 3.31 -4.84 -21.01
N GLU A 576 2.88 -3.65 -21.46
CA GLU A 576 2.40 -3.44 -22.84
C GLU A 576 3.51 -3.54 -23.90
N GLU A 577 4.76 -3.21 -23.56
CA GLU A 577 5.90 -3.32 -24.49
C GLU A 577 6.49 -4.75 -24.52
N LYS A 578 6.38 -5.50 -23.42
CA LYS A 578 6.98 -6.84 -23.26
C LYS A 578 5.97 -7.99 -23.23
N GLY A 579 4.67 -7.71 -23.21
CA GLY A 579 3.63 -8.67 -22.80
C GLY A 579 3.80 -9.07 -21.32
N PHE A 580 3.39 -10.28 -20.93
CA PHE A 580 3.84 -10.92 -19.67
C PHE A 580 5.37 -11.23 -19.64
N GLY A 581 6.16 -10.53 -20.44
CA GLY A 581 7.53 -10.82 -20.80
C GLY A 581 8.43 -10.99 -19.58
N ASN A 582 8.87 -12.23 -19.37
CA ASN A 582 9.86 -12.65 -18.38
C ASN A 582 9.47 -12.52 -16.90
N VAL A 583 8.23 -12.14 -16.55
CA VAL A 583 7.83 -11.99 -15.13
C VAL A 583 7.43 -13.32 -14.50
N LEU A 584 6.91 -14.27 -15.28
CA LEU A 584 6.63 -15.63 -14.81
C LEU A 584 7.22 -16.65 -15.79
N ASP A 585 8.53 -16.89 -15.70
CA ASP A 585 9.16 -18.04 -16.37
C ASP A 585 8.87 -19.30 -15.56
N PHE A 586 7.69 -19.89 -15.85
CA PHE A 586 7.25 -21.14 -15.24
C PHE A 586 8.07 -22.33 -15.73
N SER A 587 8.97 -22.23 -16.72
CA SER A 587 9.57 -23.42 -17.31
C SER A 587 11.02 -23.27 -17.73
N GLU A 588 11.92 -23.92 -17.00
CA GLU A 588 13.32 -24.06 -17.43
C GLU A 588 13.51 -25.36 -18.20
N LEU A 589 14.28 -25.30 -19.29
CA LEU A 589 14.80 -26.49 -19.98
C LEU A 589 16.24 -26.72 -19.56
N ASP A 590 16.56 -27.93 -19.09
CA ASP A 590 17.97 -28.31 -18.92
C ASP A 590 18.64 -28.63 -20.26
N GLU A 591 19.96 -28.81 -20.22
CA GLU A 591 20.79 -29.18 -21.38
C GLU A 591 20.37 -30.50 -22.07
N ASN A 592 19.52 -31.29 -21.41
CA ASN A 592 19.00 -32.56 -21.90
C ASN A 592 17.52 -32.45 -22.35
N GLY A 593 16.98 -31.23 -22.47
CA GLY A 593 15.64 -30.99 -22.99
C GLY A 593 14.49 -31.30 -22.02
N LYS A 594 14.76 -31.49 -20.72
CA LYS A 594 13.71 -31.70 -19.71
C LYS A 594 13.12 -30.38 -19.24
N ALA A 595 11.80 -30.32 -19.11
CA ALA A 595 11.09 -29.13 -18.63
C ALA A 595 10.79 -29.19 -17.13
N TYR A 596 11.03 -28.08 -16.44
CA TYR A 596 10.85 -27.94 -15.00
C TYR A 596 10.01 -26.72 -14.64
N LEU A 597 9.06 -26.86 -13.71
CA LEU A 597 8.49 -25.69 -13.04
C LEU A 597 9.52 -25.04 -12.13
N ASN A 598 9.91 -23.80 -12.41
CA ASN A 598 10.92 -23.08 -11.63
C ASN A 598 10.29 -22.22 -10.53
N PHE A 599 9.97 -22.82 -9.39
CA PHE A 599 9.35 -22.11 -8.28
C PHE A 599 10.27 -21.05 -7.66
N LYS A 600 11.60 -21.25 -7.71
CA LYS A 600 12.56 -20.22 -7.27
C LYS A 600 12.51 -18.97 -8.17
N GLY A 601 12.29 -19.15 -9.46
CA GLY A 601 12.06 -18.06 -10.42
C GLY A 601 10.77 -17.30 -10.13
N ILE A 602 9.67 -18.03 -9.90
CA ILE A 602 8.35 -17.46 -9.55
C ILE A 602 8.48 -16.59 -8.29
N ILE A 603 9.03 -17.15 -7.21
CA ILE A 603 9.31 -16.45 -5.95
C ILE A 603 10.19 -15.23 -6.20
N GLY A 604 11.31 -15.39 -6.92
CA GLY A 604 12.19 -14.27 -7.25
C GLY A 604 11.49 -13.14 -8.01
N CYS A 605 10.52 -13.43 -8.88
CA CYS A 605 9.76 -12.41 -9.60
C CYS A 605 8.67 -11.77 -8.74
N LEU A 606 7.96 -12.56 -7.92
CA LEU A 606 7.03 -12.06 -6.91
C LEU A 606 7.73 -11.05 -6.00
N PHE A 607 8.97 -11.33 -5.57
CA PHE A 607 9.73 -10.45 -4.67
C PHE A 607 10.57 -9.38 -5.35
N LYS A 608 10.95 -9.52 -6.62
CA LYS A 608 11.60 -8.43 -7.40
C LYS A 608 10.65 -7.26 -7.65
N GLY A 609 9.35 -7.52 -7.81
CA GLY A 609 8.34 -6.48 -7.90
C GLY A 609 8.05 -5.81 -6.56
N VAL A 610 8.11 -6.57 -5.47
CA VAL A 610 7.90 -6.05 -4.11
C VAL A 610 9.14 -5.29 -3.60
N GLY A 611 10.34 -5.58 -4.10
CA GLY A 611 11.59 -5.07 -3.55
C GLY A 611 12.47 -4.26 -4.50
N LYS A 612 11.93 -3.57 -5.53
CA LYS A 612 12.70 -2.50 -6.21
C LYS A 612 11.92 -1.64 -7.22
N GLY A 613 11.85 -0.34 -6.90
CA GLY A 613 11.89 0.76 -7.85
C GLY A 613 13.16 1.62 -7.63
N LEU A 614 14.21 1.37 -8.43
CA LEU A 614 15.26 2.37 -8.75
C LEU A 614 15.95 3.20 -7.62
N LEU A 615 16.19 2.68 -6.41
CA LEU A 615 17.25 3.22 -5.54
C LEU A 615 18.12 2.09 -4.95
N GLN A 616 19.41 2.14 -5.27
CA GLN A 616 20.43 1.52 -4.44
C GLN A 616 20.76 2.53 -3.35
N ASP A 617 20.25 2.34 -2.13
CA ASP A 617 21.04 2.61 -0.94
C ASP A 617 20.54 1.81 0.26
N GLU A 618 21.48 1.26 1.01
CA GLU A 618 21.25 0.57 2.27
C GLU A 618 20.84 1.61 3.33
N GLY A 619 19.63 1.54 3.90
CA GLY A 619 19.35 2.32 5.11
C GLY A 619 17.88 2.49 5.53
N ALA A 620 17.43 1.59 6.40
CA ALA A 620 16.36 1.76 7.40
C ALA A 620 14.89 1.98 6.92
N PRO A 621 13.90 1.45 7.65
CA PRO A 621 12.45 1.53 7.36
C PRO A 621 11.83 2.93 7.57
N ASP A 622 12.61 4.00 7.39
CA ASP A 622 12.17 5.39 7.60
C ASP A 622 12.16 6.23 6.30
N ASN A 623 12.67 5.70 5.18
CA ASN A 623 12.59 6.29 3.83
C ASN A 623 12.92 7.79 3.76
N ASN A 624 13.93 8.25 4.50
CA ASN A 624 14.42 9.63 4.43
C ASN A 624 15.18 9.82 3.11
N PHE A 625 14.86 10.88 2.37
CA PHE A 625 15.38 11.13 1.04
C PHE A 625 15.74 12.60 0.86
N GLU A 626 16.84 12.89 0.16
CA GLU A 626 17.26 14.25 -0.14
C GLU A 626 17.51 14.39 -1.64
N PHE A 627 17.02 15.49 -2.22
CA PHE A 627 17.28 15.84 -3.61
C PHE A 627 17.52 17.35 -3.77
N PRO A 628 18.21 17.78 -4.84
CA PRO A 628 18.47 19.20 -5.04
C PRO A 628 17.17 20.00 -5.07
N SER A 629 17.14 21.14 -4.37
CA SER A 629 16.01 22.05 -4.41
C SER A 629 15.75 22.46 -5.86
N PRO A 630 14.51 22.31 -6.36
CA PRO A 630 14.13 22.86 -7.65
C PRO A 630 14.41 24.37 -7.67
N LYS A 631 15.03 24.85 -8.74
CA LYS A 631 15.28 26.27 -8.94
C LYS A 631 14.14 26.82 -9.77
N CYS A 632 13.51 27.89 -9.28
CA CYS A 632 12.55 28.68 -10.06
C CYS A 632 13.09 28.88 -11.48
N ASN A 633 12.36 28.32 -12.45
CA ASN A 633 12.80 28.08 -13.82
C ASN A 633 13.69 29.20 -14.39
N ALA A 634 14.96 28.87 -14.62
CA ALA A 634 15.76 29.48 -15.67
C ALA A 634 15.86 28.44 -16.78
N HIS A 635 15.07 28.58 -17.85
CA HIS A 635 15.34 27.80 -19.05
C HIS A 635 16.62 28.33 -19.72
N GLU A 636 17.59 27.44 -19.92
CA GLU A 636 18.51 27.50 -21.06
C GLU A 636 17.79 27.07 -22.35
#